data_AF-A0A1Z5YRD6-F1
#
_entry.id   AF-A0A1Z5YRD6-F1
#
_cell.length_a   1.000
_cell.length_b   1.000
_cell.length_c   1.000
_cell.angle_alpha   90.00
_cell.angle_beta   90.00
_cell.angle_gamma   90.00
#
_symmetry.space_group_name_H-M   'P 1'
#
loop_
_entity.id
_entity.type
_entity.pdbx_description
1 polymer ?
#
loop_
_entity_poly.entity_id
_entity_poly.type
_entity_poly.pdbx_seq_one_letter_code
_entity_poly.pdbx_strand_id
1 'polypeptide(L)'
;MSDSASISPHNISSLWYTRCPVPTATGIALDKGWLRESLLNKGIHLHSLRDAPEENVRSAHFNHNLHGLFREGGNIPAIWARSRGQDTVVVGLTWVDEAQFILVRPESQITSAADLAGKTLALPLRPDDTIDFARAMALHGYVSVLATLGLSLKAVTIREFKAGPTRFTQGHNDTKPWRDVIADALLEDRVDAIYAKGAQAVALQREHGLRIIADINAFTDQKFKINNGTPRPVTVDRLFAQTRPDLVAHYLAVLQRAAIWAKTHEEQVFEIVGRETNTTAPDAFAAYGHALPQSLEISLEPEWINALEIQKNFLLHHGFINTDFDIHEWIDPRPLREASSLSTAA
;
A
#
# COMPACT_ATOMS: atom_id res chain seq x y z
N MET A 1 32.09 12.78 22.27
CA MET A 1 31.03 12.23 23.14
C MET A 1 29.86 13.18 23.03
N SER A 2 28.98 12.92 22.07
CA SER A 2 27.79 13.73 21.82
C SER A 2 26.64 13.12 22.62
N ASP A 3 26.04 13.94 23.48
CA ASP A 3 24.89 13.59 24.31
C ASP A 3 23.77 12.98 23.46
N SER A 4 23.62 11.66 23.57
CA SER A 4 22.35 11.00 23.32
C SER A 4 21.42 11.38 24.47
N ALA A 5 20.81 12.56 24.39
CA ALA A 5 19.73 12.92 25.28
C ALA A 5 18.65 11.84 25.15
N SER A 6 18.52 11.02 26.20
CA SER A 6 17.46 10.03 26.32
C SER A 6 16.12 10.78 26.28
N ILE A 7 15.43 10.72 25.14
CA ILE A 7 14.07 11.22 25.03
C ILE A 7 13.24 10.36 25.99
N SER A 8 12.87 10.92 27.14
CA SER A 8 11.91 10.26 28.03
C SER A 8 10.62 10.01 27.23
N PRO A 9 10.07 8.79 27.23
CA PRO A 9 8.90 8.42 26.40
C PRO A 9 7.64 9.27 26.68
N HIS A 10 7.63 10.05 27.75
CA HIS A 10 6.56 10.98 28.10
C HIS A 10 6.69 12.38 27.47
N ASN A 11 7.82 12.76 26.87
CA ASN A 11 8.07 14.12 26.38
C ASN A 11 8.14 14.19 24.85
N ILE A 12 7.23 13.49 24.18
CA ILE A 12 7.12 13.50 22.71
C ILE A 12 6.31 14.72 22.30
N SER A 13 6.91 15.63 21.56
CA SER A 13 6.26 16.81 20.97
C SER A 13 6.01 16.66 19.47
N SER A 14 6.42 15.54 18.87
CA SER A 14 6.36 15.33 17.42
C SER A 14 6.08 13.88 17.05
N LEU A 15 5.23 13.68 16.05
CA LEU A 15 4.98 12.41 15.38
C LEU A 15 5.34 12.51 13.92
N TRP A 16 5.61 11.37 13.31
CA TRP A 16 5.91 11.28 11.90
C TRP A 16 4.86 10.44 11.19
N TYR A 17 4.58 10.76 9.93
CA TYR A 17 3.80 9.88 9.07
C TYR A 17 4.46 9.68 7.72
N THR A 18 4.12 8.55 7.12
CA THR A 18 4.47 8.25 5.75
C THR A 18 3.37 7.46 5.06
N ARG A 19 3.22 7.67 3.75
CA ARG A 19 2.11 7.12 2.98
C ARG A 19 2.59 6.67 1.61
N CYS A 20 2.00 5.59 1.12
CA CYS A 20 2.05 5.25 -0.30
C CYS A 20 0.98 6.06 -1.04
N PRO A 21 1.14 6.35 -2.34
CA PRO A 21 0.12 7.02 -3.16
C PRO A 21 -1.06 6.07 -3.43
N VAL A 22 -1.89 5.84 -2.41
CA VAL A 22 -3.02 4.90 -2.42
C VAL A 22 -4.18 5.44 -1.58
N PRO A 23 -5.44 5.03 -1.85
CA PRO A 23 -6.58 5.45 -1.04
C PRO A 23 -6.43 4.95 0.41
N THR A 24 -6.47 5.88 1.35
CA THR A 24 -6.29 5.63 2.79
C THR A 24 -7.10 6.61 3.60
N ALA A 25 -7.56 6.19 4.79
CA ALA A 25 -8.21 7.10 5.72
C ALA A 25 -7.22 8.18 6.21
N THR A 26 -5.93 7.85 6.35
CA THR A 26 -4.87 8.82 6.63
C THR A 26 -4.79 9.89 5.54
N GLY A 27 -4.88 9.51 4.27
CA GLY A 27 -4.84 10.45 3.13
C GLY A 27 -5.98 11.46 3.19
N ILE A 28 -7.21 10.99 3.43
CA ILE A 28 -8.37 11.87 3.62
C ILE A 28 -8.16 12.79 4.84
N ALA A 29 -7.79 12.25 6.00
CA ALA A 29 -7.61 13.04 7.23
C ALA A 29 -6.52 14.12 7.10
N LEU A 30 -5.48 13.88 6.29
CA LEU A 30 -4.41 14.84 6.03
C LEU A 30 -4.80 15.92 5.02
N ASP A 31 -5.52 15.56 3.95
CA ASP A 31 -6.06 16.53 2.99
C ASP A 31 -7.04 17.50 3.68
N LYS A 32 -7.91 16.97 4.55
CA LYS A 32 -8.83 17.76 5.36
C LYS A 32 -8.17 18.55 6.51
N GLY A 33 -6.89 18.32 6.78
CA GLY A 33 -6.14 18.95 7.87
C GLY A 33 -6.46 18.42 9.29
N TRP A 34 -7.44 17.53 9.44
CA TRP A 34 -7.94 17.06 10.74
C TRP A 34 -6.88 16.36 11.57
N LEU A 35 -6.00 15.58 10.95
CA LEU A 35 -4.97 14.86 11.69
C LEU A 35 -3.95 15.83 12.31
N ARG A 36 -3.57 16.88 11.57
CA ARG A 36 -2.65 17.92 12.06
C ARG A 36 -3.29 18.75 13.16
N GLU A 37 -4.51 19.24 12.94
CA GLU A 37 -5.25 20.05 13.91
C GLU A 37 -5.47 19.28 15.22
N SER A 38 -5.95 18.04 15.12
CA SER A 38 -6.32 17.21 16.26
C SER A 38 -5.12 16.81 17.13
N LEU A 39 -3.95 16.60 16.53
CA LEU A 39 -2.70 16.35 17.26
C LEU A 39 -2.10 17.64 17.84
N LEU A 40 -2.18 18.76 17.12
CA LEU A 40 -1.69 20.05 17.59
C LEU A 40 -2.44 20.52 18.85
N ASN A 41 -3.75 20.26 18.93
CA ASN A 41 -4.56 20.51 20.12
C ASN A 41 -4.10 19.71 21.36
N LYS A 42 -3.26 18.68 21.17
CA LYS A 42 -2.60 17.91 22.24
C LYS A 42 -1.12 18.27 22.41
N GLY A 43 -0.65 19.35 21.77
CA GLY A 43 0.76 19.77 21.80
C GLY A 43 1.69 18.90 20.95
N ILE A 44 1.15 18.15 19.98
CA ILE A 44 1.90 17.22 19.13
C ILE A 44 1.96 17.74 17.69
N HIS A 45 3.16 17.96 17.18
CA HIS A 45 3.38 18.33 15.78
C HIS A 45 3.46 17.08 14.90
N LEU A 46 2.70 17.05 13.79
CA LEU A 46 2.73 15.95 12.85
C LEU A 46 3.56 16.30 11.61
N HIS A 47 4.63 15.55 11.37
CA HIS A 47 5.57 15.75 10.28
C HIS A 47 5.49 14.67 9.21
N SER A 48 5.67 15.06 7.96
CA SER A 48 5.74 14.16 6.82
C SER A 48 7.18 13.68 6.62
N LEU A 49 7.41 12.38 6.51
CA LEU A 49 8.73 11.88 6.11
C LEU A 49 9.15 12.43 4.74
N ARG A 50 8.21 12.65 3.81
CA ARG A 50 8.49 13.15 2.45
C ARG A 50 9.02 14.57 2.42
N ASP A 51 8.69 15.36 3.44
CA ASP A 51 9.07 16.78 3.51
C ASP A 51 10.35 16.98 4.33
N ALA A 52 10.82 15.91 5.00
CA ALA A 52 12.04 15.93 5.80
C ALA A 52 13.25 16.25 4.90
N PRO A 53 14.15 17.17 5.32
CA PRO A 53 15.34 17.50 4.57
C PRO A 53 16.39 16.38 4.61
N GLU A 54 16.42 15.56 5.65
CA GLU A 54 17.41 14.50 5.83
C GLU A 54 17.00 13.17 5.14
N GLU A 55 17.92 12.59 4.36
CA GLU A 55 17.67 11.34 3.62
C GLU A 55 17.44 10.12 4.54
N ASN A 56 18.10 10.08 5.70
CA ASN A 56 17.90 9.01 6.68
C ASN A 56 16.47 9.02 7.25
N VAL A 57 15.87 10.19 7.43
CA VAL A 57 14.47 10.35 7.85
C VAL A 57 13.54 9.94 6.71
N ARG A 58 13.80 10.36 5.46
CA ARG A 58 13.03 9.89 4.29
C ARG A 58 13.05 8.37 4.13
N SER A 59 14.22 7.76 4.32
CA SER A 59 14.42 6.30 4.23
C SER A 59 13.62 5.51 5.28
N ALA A 60 13.18 6.15 6.37
CA ALA A 60 12.26 5.54 7.34
C ALA A 60 10.91 5.15 6.74
N HIS A 61 10.58 5.64 5.53
CA HIS A 61 9.44 5.13 4.74
C HIS A 61 9.51 3.63 4.48
N PHE A 62 10.72 3.07 4.30
CA PHE A 62 10.92 1.66 3.96
C PHE A 62 11.33 0.79 5.14
N ASN A 63 12.16 1.33 6.04
CA ASN A 63 12.68 0.56 7.18
C ASN A 63 11.90 0.78 8.48
N HIS A 64 11.03 1.79 8.55
CA HIS A 64 10.17 2.08 9.70
C HIS A 64 10.91 2.30 11.04
N ASN A 65 12.16 2.75 11.01
CA ASN A 65 13.03 2.82 12.19
C ASN A 65 12.87 4.09 13.05
N LEU A 66 11.79 4.86 12.86
CA LEU A 66 11.60 6.14 13.52
C LEU A 66 10.52 6.06 14.60
N HIS A 67 10.88 6.46 15.82
CA HIS A 67 9.94 6.48 16.94
C HIS A 67 8.76 7.43 16.66
N GLY A 68 7.54 6.99 16.98
CA GLY A 68 6.32 7.75 16.70
C GLY A 68 5.97 7.87 15.22
N LEU A 69 6.55 7.03 14.34
CA LEU A 69 6.18 6.95 12.94
C LEU A 69 4.90 6.12 12.75
N PHE A 70 3.90 6.74 12.13
CA PHE A 70 2.72 6.08 11.61
C PHE A 70 2.85 5.83 10.10
N ARG A 71 2.30 4.71 9.64
CA ARG A 71 2.21 4.41 8.22
C ARG A 71 0.93 3.68 7.91
N GLU A 72 0.19 4.19 6.93
CA GLU A 72 -0.89 3.48 6.26
C GLU A 72 -0.55 3.36 4.76
N GLY A 73 -0.61 2.15 4.21
CA GLY A 73 -0.25 1.94 2.81
C GLY A 73 -0.09 0.46 2.48
N GLY A 74 0.68 0.17 1.43
CA GLY A 74 0.82 -1.22 0.99
C GLY A 74 1.43 -2.13 2.05
N ASN A 75 1.03 -3.39 2.13
CA ASN A 75 1.50 -4.32 3.16
C ASN A 75 2.93 -4.82 2.94
N ILE A 76 3.45 -4.84 1.70
CA ILE A 76 4.74 -5.46 1.38
C ILE A 76 5.90 -4.78 2.14
N PRO A 77 6.05 -3.44 2.14
CA PRO A 77 7.10 -2.79 2.93
C PRO A 77 6.96 -3.01 4.44
N ALA A 78 5.72 -3.05 4.96
CA ALA A 78 5.48 -3.27 6.39
C ALA A 78 5.85 -4.69 6.84
N ILE A 79 5.44 -5.70 6.06
CA ILE A 79 5.80 -7.11 6.29
C ILE A 79 7.32 -7.28 6.21
N TRP A 80 7.96 -6.69 5.20
CA TRP A 80 9.40 -6.75 5.06
C TRP A 80 10.12 -6.10 6.24
N ALA A 81 9.72 -4.90 6.66
CA ALA A 81 10.32 -4.22 7.81
C ALA A 81 10.23 -5.11 9.06
N ARG A 82 9.05 -5.69 9.32
CA ARG A 82 8.86 -6.63 10.44
C ARG A 82 9.75 -7.86 10.32
N SER A 83 9.85 -8.48 9.14
CA SER A 83 10.73 -9.64 8.89
C SER A 83 12.22 -9.33 9.09
N ARG A 84 12.62 -8.06 8.98
CA ARG A 84 13.99 -7.57 9.20
C ARG A 84 14.26 -7.18 10.65
N GLY A 85 13.34 -7.48 11.57
CA GLY A 85 13.48 -7.21 13.00
C GLY A 85 13.05 -5.82 13.44
N GLN A 86 12.38 -5.05 12.58
CA GLN A 86 11.84 -3.75 12.98
C GLN A 86 10.65 -3.96 13.91
N ASP A 87 10.71 -3.34 15.08
CA ASP A 87 9.70 -3.55 16.11
C ASP A 87 8.48 -2.64 15.93
N THR A 88 7.79 -2.84 14.82
CA THR A 88 6.50 -2.22 14.54
C THR A 88 5.36 -3.12 15.00
N VAL A 89 4.16 -2.54 15.06
CA VAL A 89 2.90 -3.21 15.35
C VAL A 89 1.79 -2.69 14.45
N VAL A 90 0.91 -3.57 13.99
CA VAL A 90 -0.29 -3.24 13.22
C VAL A 90 -1.41 -2.90 14.21
N VAL A 91 -1.96 -1.72 14.08
CA VAL A 91 -3.03 -1.20 14.96
C VAL A 91 -4.37 -1.02 14.25
N GLY A 92 -4.41 -1.32 12.95
CA GLY A 92 -5.60 -1.29 12.13
C GLY A 92 -5.32 -1.79 10.73
N LEU A 93 -6.35 -2.26 10.03
CA LEU A 93 -6.30 -2.68 8.63
C LEU A 93 -7.44 -1.98 7.88
N THR A 94 -7.20 -1.71 6.60
CA THR A 94 -8.21 -1.22 5.67
C THR A 94 -8.25 -2.14 4.44
N TRP A 95 -9.44 -2.54 4.01
CA TRP A 95 -9.63 -3.25 2.75
C TRP A 95 -10.25 -2.34 1.71
N VAL A 96 -9.49 -2.03 0.66
CA VAL A 96 -9.99 -1.29 -0.51
C VAL A 96 -9.75 -2.14 -1.74
N ASP A 97 -10.84 -2.54 -2.38
CA ASP A 97 -10.84 -3.15 -3.70
C ASP A 97 -10.17 -2.19 -4.70
N GLU A 98 -9.31 -2.73 -5.55
CA GLU A 98 -8.43 -1.94 -6.40
C GLU A 98 -8.20 -2.64 -7.73
N ALA A 99 -8.21 -1.85 -8.81
CA ALA A 99 -7.88 -2.29 -10.15
C ALA A 99 -6.54 -3.03 -10.15
N GLN A 100 -6.55 -4.25 -10.65
CA GLN A 100 -5.38 -5.11 -10.76
C GLN A 100 -5.49 -5.85 -12.09
N PHE A 101 -4.79 -5.35 -13.10
CA PHE A 101 -4.98 -5.74 -14.49
C PHE A 101 -3.82 -6.57 -15.01
N ILE A 102 -4.15 -7.55 -15.84
CA ILE A 102 -3.23 -8.08 -16.85
C ILE A 102 -3.54 -7.39 -18.16
N LEU A 103 -2.57 -6.61 -18.64
CA LEU A 103 -2.69 -5.76 -19.81
C LEU A 103 -1.90 -6.34 -20.98
N VAL A 104 -2.48 -6.24 -22.18
CA VAL A 104 -1.82 -6.56 -23.46
C VAL A 104 -1.98 -5.40 -24.43
N ARG A 105 -1.16 -5.37 -25.49
CA ARG A 105 -1.33 -4.39 -26.58
C ARG A 105 -2.68 -4.54 -27.29
N PRO A 106 -3.24 -3.47 -27.88
CA PRO A 106 -4.50 -3.53 -28.62
C PRO A 106 -4.54 -4.63 -29.72
N GLU A 107 -3.40 -4.87 -30.37
CA GLU A 107 -3.21 -5.76 -31.53
C GLU A 107 -2.85 -7.20 -31.12
N SER A 108 -2.72 -7.46 -29.82
CA SER A 108 -2.37 -8.79 -29.30
C SER A 108 -3.44 -9.83 -29.66
N GLN A 109 -2.98 -11.02 -30.04
CA GLN A 109 -3.85 -12.17 -30.27
C GLN A 109 -4.35 -12.83 -28.96
N ILE A 110 -3.90 -12.33 -27.80
CA ILE A 110 -4.36 -12.77 -26.48
C ILE A 110 -5.75 -12.19 -26.24
N THR A 111 -6.75 -13.05 -26.07
CA THR A 111 -8.15 -12.67 -25.91
C THR A 111 -8.71 -12.94 -24.54
N SER A 112 -8.10 -13.84 -23.79
CA SER A 112 -8.51 -14.24 -22.44
C SER A 112 -7.31 -14.62 -21.58
N ALA A 113 -7.51 -14.70 -20.25
CA ALA A 113 -6.46 -15.12 -19.33
C ALA A 113 -5.93 -16.54 -19.66
N ALA A 114 -6.76 -17.40 -20.26
CA ALA A 114 -6.35 -18.74 -20.70
C ALA A 114 -5.26 -18.71 -21.78
N ASP A 115 -5.23 -17.65 -22.60
CA ASP A 115 -4.25 -17.49 -23.68
C ASP A 115 -2.86 -17.06 -23.16
N LEU A 116 -2.70 -16.84 -21.85
CA LEU A 116 -1.42 -16.52 -21.23
C LEU A 116 -0.47 -17.73 -21.17
N ALA A 117 -0.98 -18.97 -21.27
CA ALA A 117 -0.13 -20.15 -21.30
C ALA A 117 0.85 -20.10 -22.49
N GLY A 118 2.13 -20.30 -22.21
CA GLY A 118 3.23 -20.21 -23.17
C GLY A 118 3.67 -18.78 -23.51
N LYS A 119 3.07 -17.75 -22.90
CA LYS A 119 3.39 -16.33 -23.16
C LYS A 119 4.50 -15.80 -22.26
N THR A 120 5.09 -14.71 -22.69
CA THR A 120 6.15 -13.99 -21.98
C THR A 120 5.57 -12.81 -21.20
N LEU A 121 5.64 -12.87 -19.87
CA LEU A 121 5.15 -11.82 -18.98
C LEU A 121 6.33 -10.98 -18.46
N ALA A 122 6.16 -9.66 -18.41
CA ALA A 122 7.20 -8.78 -17.90
C ALA A 122 7.24 -8.75 -16.37
N LEU A 123 8.44 -8.78 -15.79
CA LEU A 123 8.61 -8.59 -14.36
C LEU A 123 9.62 -7.48 -14.12
N PRO A 124 9.27 -6.42 -13.36
CA PRO A 124 10.25 -5.40 -13.03
C PRO A 124 11.33 -5.99 -12.12
N LEU A 125 12.54 -5.43 -12.21
CA LEU A 125 13.67 -5.79 -11.37
C LEU A 125 14.36 -4.52 -10.86
N ARG A 126 14.41 -4.36 -9.55
CA ARG A 126 15.13 -3.29 -8.85
C ARG A 126 16.12 -3.87 -7.86
N PRO A 127 17.35 -4.16 -8.32
CA PRO A 127 18.37 -4.76 -7.46
C PRO A 127 18.90 -3.77 -6.42
N ASP A 128 18.73 -2.46 -6.68
CA ASP A 128 19.28 -1.38 -5.85
C ASP A 128 18.26 -0.85 -4.81
N ASP A 129 17.01 -1.34 -4.83
CA ASP A 129 16.00 -0.98 -3.83
C ASP A 129 16.12 -1.88 -2.60
N THR A 130 15.90 -1.30 -1.41
CA THR A 130 15.84 -2.02 -0.14
C THR A 130 14.83 -3.17 -0.16
N ILE A 131 13.73 -3.00 -0.89
CA ILE A 131 12.68 -3.98 -1.10
C ILE A 131 12.06 -3.76 -2.48
N ASP A 132 12.09 -4.78 -3.34
CA ASP A 132 11.45 -4.74 -4.66
C ASP A 132 9.96 -5.08 -4.59
N PHE A 133 9.20 -4.20 -3.93
CA PHE A 133 7.75 -4.40 -3.74
C PHE A 133 6.97 -4.40 -5.07
N ALA A 134 7.49 -3.73 -6.11
CA ALA A 134 6.87 -3.70 -7.43
C ALA A 134 6.95 -5.07 -8.10
N ARG A 135 8.12 -5.72 -8.02
CA ARG A 135 8.33 -7.09 -8.48
C ARG A 135 7.44 -8.07 -7.73
N ALA A 136 7.41 -8.00 -6.41
CA ALA A 136 6.57 -8.87 -5.59
C ALA A 136 5.08 -8.74 -5.95
N MET A 137 4.62 -7.52 -6.16
CA MET A 137 3.24 -7.20 -6.52
C MET A 137 2.86 -7.70 -7.92
N ALA A 138 3.74 -7.50 -8.91
CA ALA A 138 3.53 -8.01 -10.27
C ALA A 138 3.53 -9.54 -10.30
N LEU A 139 4.48 -10.18 -9.60
CA LEU A 139 4.53 -11.64 -9.51
C LEU A 139 3.27 -12.21 -8.84
N HIS A 140 2.80 -11.60 -7.75
CA HIS A 140 1.57 -12.05 -7.09
C HIS A 140 0.36 -11.90 -8.00
N GLY A 141 0.25 -10.79 -8.74
CA GLY A 141 -0.82 -10.60 -9.71
C GLY A 141 -0.87 -11.70 -10.77
N TYR A 142 0.29 -12.11 -11.30
CA TYR A 142 0.37 -13.24 -12.22
C TYR A 142 -0.02 -14.56 -11.58
N VAL A 143 0.47 -14.84 -10.37
CA VAL A 143 0.11 -16.04 -9.62
C VAL A 143 -1.39 -16.11 -9.37
N SER A 144 -2.01 -15.01 -8.96
CA SER A 144 -3.46 -14.94 -8.72
C SER A 144 -4.27 -15.26 -9.97
N VAL A 145 -3.91 -14.69 -11.13
CA VAL A 145 -4.61 -14.95 -12.40
C VAL A 145 -4.39 -16.37 -12.90
N LEU A 146 -3.15 -16.88 -12.85
CA LEU A 146 -2.87 -18.25 -13.28
C LEU A 146 -3.57 -19.28 -12.38
N ALA A 147 -3.66 -19.02 -11.08
CA ALA A 147 -4.31 -19.91 -10.13
C ALA A 147 -5.83 -20.06 -10.39
N THR A 148 -6.51 -19.04 -10.91
CA THR A 148 -7.94 -19.18 -11.29
C THR A 148 -8.16 -20.16 -12.44
N LEU A 149 -7.10 -20.45 -13.21
CA LEU A 149 -7.08 -21.39 -14.32
C LEU A 149 -6.47 -22.75 -13.95
N GLY A 150 -6.10 -22.96 -12.68
CA GLY A 150 -5.36 -24.14 -12.25
C GLY A 150 -3.92 -24.21 -12.79
N LEU A 151 -3.38 -23.08 -13.26
CA LEU A 151 -2.02 -22.97 -13.78
C LEU A 151 -1.06 -22.45 -12.70
N SER A 152 0.24 -22.63 -12.95
CA SER A 152 1.32 -22.05 -12.14
C SER A 152 2.24 -21.21 -13.01
N LEU A 153 3.20 -20.51 -12.41
CA LEU A 153 4.22 -19.73 -13.14
C LEU A 153 5.01 -20.57 -14.16
N LYS A 154 5.04 -21.91 -14.05
CA LYS A 154 5.66 -22.80 -15.04
C LYS A 154 4.96 -22.76 -16.41
N ALA A 155 3.72 -22.29 -16.45
CA ALA A 155 2.95 -22.17 -17.68
C ALA A 155 3.35 -20.94 -18.51
N VAL A 156 4.20 -20.05 -18.00
CA VAL A 156 4.58 -18.80 -18.66
C VAL A 156 6.10 -18.59 -18.62
N THR A 157 6.60 -17.74 -19.49
CA THR A 157 7.99 -17.26 -19.42
C THR A 157 8.00 -15.92 -18.71
N ILE A 158 8.79 -15.79 -17.65
CA ILE A 158 9.01 -14.50 -16.98
C ILE A 158 10.24 -13.83 -17.59
N ARG A 159 10.07 -12.61 -18.09
CA ARG A 159 11.17 -11.78 -18.59
C ARG A 159 11.37 -10.57 -17.72
N GLU A 160 12.58 -10.40 -17.20
CA GLU A 160 12.89 -9.33 -16.26
C GLU A 160 13.33 -8.04 -16.95
N PHE A 161 12.91 -6.90 -16.41
CA PHE A 161 13.27 -5.57 -16.90
C PHE A 161 13.83 -4.73 -15.77
N LYS A 162 15.12 -4.40 -15.85
CA LYS A 162 15.80 -3.59 -14.84
C LYS A 162 15.25 -2.17 -14.86
N ALA A 163 14.72 -1.72 -13.73
CA ALA A 163 14.30 -0.34 -13.51
C ALA A 163 15.37 0.43 -12.73
N GLY A 164 15.31 1.76 -12.80
CA GLY A 164 16.07 2.63 -11.90
C GLY A 164 15.57 2.50 -10.45
N PRO A 165 16.39 2.93 -9.46
CA PRO A 165 16.02 2.86 -8.06
C PRO A 165 14.81 3.76 -7.75
N THR A 166 13.99 3.35 -6.80
CA THR A 166 12.90 4.19 -6.26
C THR A 166 13.50 5.29 -5.38
N ARG A 167 13.36 6.57 -5.77
CA ARG A 167 13.85 7.69 -4.95
C ARG A 167 12.70 8.58 -4.47
N PHE A 168 12.62 8.78 -3.16
CA PHE A 168 11.83 9.85 -2.56
C PHE A 168 12.70 11.10 -2.49
N THR A 169 12.44 12.07 -3.36
CA THR A 169 13.06 13.40 -3.25
C THR A 169 12.16 14.31 -2.40
N GLN A 170 12.72 15.37 -1.83
CA GLN A 170 11.95 16.23 -0.94
C GLN A 170 10.75 16.83 -1.68
N GLY A 171 9.54 16.64 -1.13
CA GLY A 171 8.29 17.14 -1.72
C GLY A 171 7.93 16.52 -3.09
N HIS A 172 8.73 15.59 -3.62
CA HIS A 172 8.51 14.99 -4.93
C HIS A 172 8.71 13.48 -4.88
N ASN A 173 7.76 12.74 -5.43
CA ASN A 173 7.98 11.33 -5.69
C ASN A 173 8.64 11.28 -7.06
N ASP A 174 9.96 11.05 -7.12
CA ASP A 174 10.62 10.67 -8.37
C ASP A 174 10.25 9.20 -8.66
N THR A 175 8.96 9.00 -8.88
CA THR A 175 8.43 7.78 -9.47
C THR A 175 8.57 7.96 -10.96
N LYS A 176 9.79 7.91 -11.51
CA LYS A 176 9.93 7.23 -12.81
C LYS A 176 9.49 5.79 -12.55
N PRO A 177 8.20 5.46 -12.73
CA PRO A 177 7.66 4.27 -12.13
C PRO A 177 8.29 3.08 -12.84
N TRP A 178 8.38 1.95 -12.15
CA TRP A 178 8.70 0.66 -12.78
C TRP A 178 7.72 0.34 -13.91
N ARG A 179 6.54 0.97 -13.86
CA ARG A 179 5.52 0.91 -14.88
C ARG A 179 6.12 1.31 -16.22
N ASP A 180 7.00 2.30 -16.29
CA ASP A 180 7.62 2.72 -17.54
C ASP A 180 8.41 1.56 -18.15
N VAL A 181 9.31 0.89 -17.40
CA VAL A 181 10.16 -0.13 -18.04
C VAL A 181 9.40 -1.37 -18.54
N ILE A 182 8.33 -1.79 -17.85
CA ILE A 182 7.52 -2.93 -18.30
C ILE A 182 6.44 -2.50 -19.30
N ALA A 183 5.90 -1.29 -19.18
CA ALA A 183 4.97 -0.74 -20.17
C ALA A 183 5.69 -0.48 -21.50
N ASP A 184 6.88 0.11 -21.48
CA ASP A 184 7.75 0.27 -22.65
C ASP A 184 8.02 -1.09 -23.29
N ALA A 185 8.39 -2.10 -22.49
CA ALA A 185 8.60 -3.45 -22.99
C ALA A 185 7.34 -4.03 -23.66
N LEU A 186 6.14 -3.76 -23.12
CA LEU A 186 4.89 -4.18 -23.73
C LEU A 186 4.63 -3.45 -25.05
N LEU A 187 4.76 -2.12 -25.05
CA LEU A 187 4.50 -1.25 -26.20
C LEU A 187 5.48 -1.51 -27.35
N GLU A 188 6.72 -1.87 -27.03
CA GLU A 188 7.79 -2.23 -27.99
C GLU A 188 7.74 -3.70 -28.44
N ASP A 189 6.71 -4.46 -28.06
CA ASP A 189 6.57 -5.88 -28.40
C ASP A 189 7.73 -6.78 -27.94
N ARG A 190 8.31 -6.48 -26.76
CA ARG A 190 9.33 -7.31 -26.11
C ARG A 190 8.74 -8.37 -25.17
N VAL A 191 7.46 -8.25 -24.85
CA VAL A 191 6.66 -9.13 -23.99
C VAL A 191 5.22 -9.17 -24.48
N ASP A 192 4.50 -10.20 -24.05
CA ASP A 192 3.11 -10.42 -24.41
C ASP A 192 2.12 -9.72 -23.47
N ALA A 193 2.45 -9.62 -22.17
CA ALA A 193 1.56 -9.02 -21.17
C ALA A 193 2.31 -8.45 -19.94
N ILE A 194 1.67 -7.51 -19.25
CA ILE A 194 2.17 -6.89 -18.01
C ILE A 194 1.10 -6.87 -16.92
N TYR A 195 1.54 -6.87 -15.66
CA TYR A 195 0.68 -6.55 -14.53
C TYR A 195 0.71 -5.04 -14.26
N ALA A 196 -0.46 -4.44 -14.02
CA ALA A 196 -0.59 -3.05 -13.59
C ALA A 196 -1.68 -2.90 -12.54
N LYS A 197 -1.54 -1.92 -11.63
CA LYS A 197 -2.49 -1.69 -10.53
C LYS A 197 -2.91 -0.23 -10.31
N GLY A 198 -4.14 -0.05 -9.83
CA GLY A 198 -4.71 1.18 -9.29
C GLY A 198 -5.05 2.22 -10.35
N ALA A 199 -5.29 3.47 -9.93
CA ALA A 199 -5.65 4.57 -10.84
C ALA A 199 -4.63 4.79 -11.96
N GLN A 200 -3.34 4.59 -11.65
CA GLN A 200 -2.26 4.67 -12.64
C GLN A 200 -2.34 3.54 -13.70
N ALA A 201 -2.91 2.37 -13.38
CA ALA A 201 -3.14 1.32 -14.39
C ALA A 201 -4.30 1.64 -15.31
N VAL A 202 -5.36 2.26 -14.78
CA VAL A 202 -6.46 2.80 -15.59
C VAL A 202 -5.94 3.87 -16.54
N ALA A 203 -5.13 4.81 -16.04
CA ALA A 203 -4.52 5.85 -16.86
C ALA A 203 -3.67 5.25 -17.99
N LEU A 204 -2.77 4.31 -17.67
CA LEU A 204 -1.93 3.61 -18.65
C LEU A 204 -2.76 2.85 -19.70
N GLN A 205 -3.80 2.15 -19.24
CA GLN A 205 -4.70 1.39 -20.09
C GLN A 205 -5.41 2.31 -21.08
N ARG A 206 -5.94 3.44 -20.62
CA ARG A 206 -6.63 4.42 -21.46
C ARG A 206 -5.67 5.12 -22.43
N GLU A 207 -4.51 5.55 -21.95
CA GLU A 207 -3.53 6.32 -22.72
C GLU A 207 -3.05 5.57 -23.97
N HIS A 208 -2.79 4.27 -23.84
CA HIS A 208 -2.27 3.44 -24.94
C HIS A 208 -3.31 2.48 -25.52
N GLY A 209 -4.58 2.58 -25.11
CA GLY A 209 -5.64 1.67 -25.55
C GLY A 209 -5.40 0.20 -25.21
N LEU A 210 -4.63 -0.09 -24.16
CA LEU A 210 -4.29 -1.46 -23.78
C LEU A 210 -5.56 -2.25 -23.47
N ARG A 211 -5.54 -3.54 -23.79
CA ARG A 211 -6.64 -4.45 -23.50
C ARG A 211 -6.45 -5.10 -22.14
N ILE A 212 -7.48 -5.07 -21.32
CA ILE A 212 -7.54 -5.81 -20.04
C ILE A 212 -7.96 -7.24 -20.34
N ILE A 213 -7.05 -8.19 -20.13
CA ILE A 213 -7.30 -9.62 -20.35
C ILE A 213 -7.75 -10.31 -19.06
N ALA A 214 -7.36 -9.75 -17.91
CA ALA A 214 -7.91 -10.10 -16.61
C ALA A 214 -7.96 -8.86 -15.72
N ASP A 215 -9.10 -8.67 -15.05
CA ASP A 215 -9.23 -7.77 -13.90
C ASP A 215 -9.41 -8.62 -12.65
N ILE A 216 -8.37 -8.68 -11.81
CA ILE A 216 -8.37 -9.48 -10.58
C ILE A 216 -9.42 -8.95 -9.60
N ASN A 217 -9.72 -7.65 -9.65
CA ASN A 217 -10.71 -7.06 -8.74
C ASN A 217 -12.13 -7.55 -9.03
N ALA A 218 -12.38 -8.02 -10.25
CA ALA A 218 -13.67 -8.60 -10.66
C ALA A 218 -13.84 -10.06 -10.19
N PHE A 219 -12.82 -10.70 -9.62
CA PHE A 219 -12.95 -12.04 -9.07
C PHE A 219 -13.82 -12.05 -7.80
N THR A 220 -14.71 -13.03 -7.70
CA THR A 220 -15.65 -13.16 -6.57
C THR A 220 -14.95 -13.61 -5.28
N ASP A 221 -13.98 -14.50 -5.40
CA ASP A 221 -13.20 -14.99 -4.26
C ASP A 221 -12.10 -13.98 -3.90
N GLN A 222 -12.27 -13.37 -2.72
CA GLN A 222 -11.41 -12.33 -2.17
C GLN A 222 -9.95 -12.76 -2.05
N LYS A 223 -9.67 -14.06 -1.91
CA LYS A 223 -8.29 -14.56 -1.77
C LYS A 223 -7.41 -14.21 -2.98
N PHE A 224 -7.99 -14.14 -4.18
CA PHE A 224 -7.24 -13.81 -5.40
C PHE A 224 -6.93 -12.31 -5.49
N LYS A 225 -7.72 -11.48 -4.80
CA LYS A 225 -7.53 -10.03 -4.74
C LYS A 225 -6.37 -9.63 -3.82
N ILE A 226 -5.89 -10.54 -2.96
CA ILE A 226 -4.81 -10.28 -2.00
C ILE A 226 -3.54 -9.89 -2.76
N ASN A 227 -3.05 -8.71 -2.45
CA ASN A 227 -1.78 -8.19 -2.97
C ASN A 227 -1.29 -7.06 -2.05
N ASN A 228 -0.34 -6.25 -2.51
CA ASN A 228 0.23 -5.15 -1.74
C ASN A 228 -0.81 -4.18 -1.16
N GLY A 229 -1.96 -3.96 -1.82
CA GLY A 229 -2.99 -3.03 -1.34
C GLY A 229 -4.11 -3.68 -0.51
N THR A 230 -4.15 -4.99 -0.38
CA THR A 230 -5.35 -5.69 0.09
C THR A 230 -4.92 -6.81 1.02
N PRO A 231 -4.88 -6.56 2.35
CA PRO A 231 -5.24 -5.33 3.08
C PRO A 231 -4.09 -4.33 3.23
N ARG A 232 -4.41 -3.07 3.58
CA ARG A 232 -3.44 -2.02 3.95
C ARG A 232 -3.32 -1.94 5.47
N PRO A 233 -2.14 -2.17 6.06
CA PRO A 233 -1.95 -1.99 7.50
C PRO A 233 -1.69 -0.52 7.87
N VAL A 234 -2.30 -0.10 8.97
CA VAL A 234 -1.85 1.02 9.80
C VAL A 234 -0.83 0.47 10.79
N THR A 235 0.44 0.83 10.60
CA THR A 235 1.55 0.43 11.47
C THR A 235 2.09 1.60 12.26
N VAL A 236 2.58 1.30 13.46
CA VAL A 236 3.28 2.23 14.34
C VAL A 236 4.45 1.52 15.03
N ASP A 237 5.45 2.27 15.48
CA ASP A 237 6.49 1.78 16.39
C ASP A 237 5.88 1.16 17.67
N ARG A 238 6.31 -0.04 18.06
CA ARG A 238 5.74 -0.79 19.18
C ARG A 238 6.01 -0.10 20.51
N LEU A 239 7.21 0.42 20.71
CA LEU A 239 7.55 1.15 21.94
C LEU A 239 6.61 2.34 22.10
N PHE A 240 6.40 3.13 21.04
CA PHE A 240 5.45 4.23 21.03
C PHE A 240 4.01 3.78 21.37
N ALA A 241 3.53 2.70 20.75
CA ALA A 241 2.20 2.16 21.03
C ALA A 241 2.02 1.73 22.50
N GLN A 242 3.08 1.24 23.13
CA GLN A 242 3.08 0.88 24.54
C GLN A 242 3.16 2.10 25.48
N THR A 243 3.94 3.11 25.12
CA THR A 243 4.19 4.27 26.00
C THR A 243 3.16 5.38 25.86
N ARG A 244 2.55 5.53 24.67
CA ARG A 244 1.55 6.55 24.34
C ARG A 244 0.34 5.93 23.62
N PRO A 245 -0.33 4.92 24.20
CA PRO A 245 -1.53 4.32 23.60
C PRO A 245 -2.64 5.35 23.38
N ASP A 246 -2.70 6.39 24.24
CA ASP A 246 -3.61 7.53 24.12
C ASP A 246 -3.49 8.25 22.77
N LEU A 247 -2.26 8.45 22.29
CA LEU A 247 -2.02 9.13 21.01
C LEU A 247 -2.29 8.21 19.82
N VAL A 248 -2.02 6.92 19.95
CA VAL A 248 -2.35 5.94 18.89
C VAL A 248 -3.86 5.82 18.73
N ALA A 249 -4.60 5.68 19.84
CA ALA A 249 -6.06 5.65 19.83
C ALA A 249 -6.65 6.94 19.26
N HIS A 250 -6.09 8.10 19.63
CA HIS A 250 -6.52 9.39 19.09
C HIS A 250 -6.25 9.52 17.58
N TYR A 251 -5.09 9.07 17.11
CA TYR A 251 -4.76 9.02 15.68
C TYR A 251 -5.79 8.18 14.91
N LEU A 252 -6.09 6.97 15.40
CA LEU A 252 -7.08 6.07 14.80
C LEU A 252 -8.50 6.64 14.84
N ALA A 253 -8.89 7.35 15.91
CA ALA A 253 -10.20 8.00 16.02
C ALA A 253 -10.37 9.09 14.95
N VAL A 254 -9.32 9.84 14.64
CA VAL A 254 -9.36 10.82 13.53
C VAL A 254 -9.51 10.11 12.17
N LEU A 255 -8.88 8.94 12.00
CA LEU A 255 -9.05 8.18 10.77
C LEU A 255 -10.45 7.57 10.65
N GLN A 256 -11.03 7.07 11.74
CA GLN A 256 -12.42 6.62 11.79
C GLN A 256 -13.38 7.75 11.42
N ARG A 257 -13.14 8.97 11.95
CA ARG A 257 -13.89 10.18 11.53
C ARG A 257 -13.76 10.43 10.03
N ALA A 258 -12.57 10.26 9.46
CA ALA A 258 -12.36 10.42 8.02
C ALA A 258 -13.08 9.35 7.19
N ALA A 259 -13.08 8.10 7.64
CA ALA A 259 -13.83 7.02 7.01
C ALA A 259 -15.35 7.26 7.07
N ILE A 260 -15.88 7.73 8.21
CA ILE A 260 -17.31 8.09 8.35
C ILE A 260 -17.68 9.23 7.41
N TRP A 261 -16.86 10.28 7.36
CA TRP A 261 -17.09 11.41 6.46
C TRP A 261 -17.09 10.97 4.99
N ALA A 262 -16.18 10.09 4.58
CA ALA A 262 -16.07 9.61 3.21
C ALA A 262 -17.39 9.01 2.70
N LYS A 263 -18.13 8.28 3.54
CA LYS A 263 -19.40 7.60 3.20
C LYS A 263 -20.46 8.54 2.61
N THR A 264 -20.40 9.85 2.85
CA THR A 264 -21.36 10.85 2.35
C THR A 264 -20.75 11.91 1.43
N HIS A 265 -19.48 11.79 1.06
CA HIS A 265 -18.74 12.79 0.28
C HIS A 265 -17.99 12.16 -0.91
N GLU A 266 -18.68 11.33 -1.69
CA GLU A 266 -18.12 10.53 -2.79
C GLU A 266 -17.25 11.35 -3.76
N GLU A 267 -17.78 12.45 -4.29
CA GLU A 267 -17.07 13.31 -5.25
C GLU A 267 -15.71 13.78 -4.68
N GLN A 268 -15.72 14.31 -3.46
CA GLN A 268 -14.51 14.81 -2.80
C GLN A 268 -13.53 13.67 -2.48
N VAL A 269 -14.02 12.48 -2.13
CA VAL A 269 -13.15 11.31 -1.94
C VAL A 269 -12.37 11.01 -3.22
N PHE A 270 -13.03 10.98 -4.39
CA PHE A 270 -12.34 10.71 -5.64
C PHE A 270 -11.41 11.84 -6.09
N GLU A 271 -11.74 13.10 -5.79
CA GLU A 271 -10.82 14.22 -6.01
C GLU A 271 -9.53 14.07 -5.18
N ILE A 272 -9.67 13.76 -3.89
CA ILE A 272 -8.52 13.58 -2.99
C ILE A 272 -7.68 12.39 -3.45
N VAL A 273 -8.32 11.26 -3.74
CA VAL A 273 -7.63 10.03 -4.15
C VAL A 273 -6.98 10.18 -5.53
N GLY A 274 -7.61 10.91 -6.45
CA GLY A 274 -7.01 11.26 -7.74
C GLY A 274 -5.69 12.00 -7.56
N ARG A 275 -5.70 13.10 -6.78
CA ARG A 275 -4.47 13.87 -6.46
C ARG A 275 -3.42 13.00 -5.76
N GLU A 276 -3.83 12.21 -4.77
CA GLU A 276 -2.94 11.35 -3.98
C GLU A 276 -2.22 10.30 -4.84
N THR A 277 -2.90 9.81 -5.87
CA THR A 277 -2.38 8.78 -6.79
C THR A 277 -1.69 9.37 -8.02
N ASN A 278 -1.53 10.70 -8.09
CA ASN A 278 -1.04 11.45 -9.25
C ASN A 278 -1.85 11.15 -10.53
N THR A 279 -3.17 11.05 -10.41
CA THR A 279 -4.12 10.85 -11.51
C THR A 279 -5.32 11.78 -11.37
N THR A 280 -6.38 11.53 -12.14
CA THR A 280 -7.64 12.29 -12.05
C THR A 280 -8.68 11.59 -11.16
N ALA A 281 -9.73 12.31 -10.75
CA ALA A 281 -10.86 11.72 -10.04
C ALA A 281 -11.57 10.61 -10.86
N PRO A 282 -11.81 10.77 -12.18
CA PRO A 282 -12.29 9.68 -13.02
C PRO A 282 -11.39 8.44 -13.02
N ASP A 283 -10.06 8.60 -12.98
CA ASP A 283 -9.13 7.44 -12.90
C ASP A 283 -9.23 6.74 -11.55
N ALA A 284 -9.34 7.50 -10.47
CA ALA A 284 -9.55 6.95 -9.14
C ALA A 284 -10.89 6.21 -9.06
N PHE A 285 -11.95 6.79 -9.62
CA PHE A 285 -13.27 6.16 -9.70
C PHE A 285 -13.23 4.84 -10.46
N ALA A 286 -12.66 4.83 -11.66
CA ALA A 286 -12.53 3.63 -12.47
C ALA A 286 -11.64 2.56 -11.81
N ALA A 287 -10.68 2.95 -10.97
CA ALA A 287 -9.78 2.01 -10.31
C ALA A 287 -10.33 1.40 -9.02
N TYR A 288 -11.13 2.12 -8.25
CA TYR A 288 -11.55 1.69 -6.91
C TYR A 288 -13.07 1.48 -6.80
N GLY A 289 -13.83 1.94 -7.78
CA GLY A 289 -15.28 1.75 -7.88
C GLY A 289 -16.10 2.52 -6.84
N HIS A 290 -17.43 2.49 -7.02
CA HIS A 290 -18.39 3.20 -6.15
C HIS A 290 -18.32 2.83 -4.66
N ALA A 291 -17.75 1.67 -4.32
CA ALA A 291 -17.62 1.20 -2.95
C ALA A 291 -16.45 1.86 -2.19
N LEU A 292 -15.57 2.59 -2.88
CA LEU A 292 -14.40 3.19 -2.26
C LEU A 292 -14.74 4.04 -1.02
N PRO A 293 -15.70 4.98 -1.05
CA PRO A 293 -16.01 5.81 0.11
C PRO A 293 -16.48 5.01 1.34
N GLN A 294 -17.05 3.81 1.13
CA GLN A 294 -17.48 2.91 2.20
C GLN A 294 -16.35 1.97 2.66
N SER A 295 -15.30 1.81 1.86
CA SER A 295 -14.21 0.84 2.07
C SER A 295 -13.02 1.41 2.88
N LEU A 296 -13.10 2.67 3.32
CA LEU A 296 -12.03 3.32 4.11
C LEU A 296 -12.11 3.03 5.61
N GLU A 297 -13.03 2.16 6.04
CA GLU A 297 -13.20 1.78 7.44
C GLU A 297 -12.00 0.97 7.95
N ILE A 298 -11.53 1.33 9.15
CA ILE A 298 -10.42 0.66 9.81
C ILE A 298 -10.99 -0.42 10.72
N SER A 299 -10.61 -1.67 10.46
CA SER A 299 -10.97 -2.82 11.28
C SER A 299 -9.75 -3.73 11.51
N LEU A 300 -9.94 -4.75 12.35
CA LEU A 300 -9.05 -5.89 12.54
C LEU A 300 -9.85 -7.19 12.40
N GLU A 301 -10.74 -7.23 11.40
CA GLU A 301 -11.53 -8.43 11.10
C GLU A 301 -10.62 -9.65 10.90
N PRO A 302 -11.00 -10.83 11.41
CA PRO A 302 -10.20 -12.05 11.26
C PRO A 302 -9.83 -12.36 9.80
N GLU A 303 -10.74 -12.10 8.86
CA GLU A 303 -10.52 -12.34 7.44
C GLU A 303 -9.43 -11.43 6.86
N TRP A 304 -9.32 -10.19 7.34
CA TRP A 304 -8.29 -9.25 6.89
C TRP A 304 -6.93 -9.59 7.51
N ILE A 305 -6.89 -10.03 8.76
CA ILE A 305 -5.67 -10.53 9.40
C ILE A 305 -5.17 -11.78 8.63
N ASN A 306 -6.06 -12.72 8.32
CA ASN A 306 -5.74 -13.90 7.52
C ASN A 306 -5.23 -13.52 6.12
N ALA A 307 -5.83 -12.53 5.46
CA ALA A 307 -5.33 -12.05 4.18
C ALA A 307 -3.92 -11.45 4.26
N LEU A 308 -3.60 -10.74 5.35
CA LEU A 308 -2.26 -10.24 5.62
C LEU A 308 -1.25 -11.39 5.83
N GLU A 309 -1.67 -12.47 6.49
CA GLU A 309 -0.87 -13.69 6.65
C GLU A 309 -0.62 -14.40 5.31
N ILE A 310 -1.64 -14.55 4.47
CA ILE A 310 -1.51 -15.11 3.11
C ILE A 310 -0.46 -14.32 2.32
N GLN A 311 -0.52 -12.98 2.38
CA GLN A 311 0.46 -12.12 1.74
C GLN A 311 1.87 -12.28 2.32
N LYS A 312 2.02 -12.37 3.65
CA LYS A 312 3.32 -12.68 4.30
C LYS A 312 3.89 -14.01 3.79
N ASN A 313 3.06 -15.05 3.74
CA ASN A 313 3.45 -16.39 3.31
C ASN A 313 3.83 -16.41 1.82
N PHE A 314 3.13 -15.66 0.98
CA PHE A 314 3.53 -15.45 -0.41
C PHE A 314 4.93 -14.82 -0.51
N LEU A 315 5.19 -13.75 0.25
CA LEU A 315 6.49 -13.08 0.25
C LEU A 315 7.62 -14.01 0.73
N LEU A 316 7.35 -14.83 1.75
CA LEU A 316 8.31 -15.82 2.26
C LEU A 316 8.59 -16.91 1.23
N HIS A 317 7.54 -17.49 0.65
CA HIS A 317 7.65 -18.56 -0.35
C HIS A 317 8.46 -18.14 -1.58
N HIS A 318 8.28 -16.89 -2.03
CA HIS A 318 8.99 -16.34 -3.18
C HIS A 318 10.32 -15.64 -2.83
N GLY A 319 10.77 -15.69 -1.57
CA GLY A 319 12.07 -15.17 -1.15
C GLY A 319 12.17 -13.63 -1.09
N PHE A 320 11.04 -12.92 -1.03
CA PHE A 320 11.02 -11.47 -0.80
C PHE A 320 11.25 -11.11 0.67
N ILE A 321 10.97 -12.04 1.58
CA ILE A 321 11.41 -12.01 2.97
C ILE A 321 12.09 -13.34 3.29
N ASN A 322 13.08 -13.31 4.20
CA ASN A 322 13.88 -14.49 4.55
C ASN A 322 13.63 -14.98 5.99
N THR A 323 12.86 -14.23 6.76
CA THR A 323 12.55 -14.52 8.16
C THR A 323 11.04 -14.53 8.32
N ASP A 324 10.52 -15.63 8.85
CA ASP A 324 9.11 -15.74 9.19
C ASP A 324 8.81 -15.08 10.54
N PHE A 325 7.54 -14.73 10.77
CA PHE A 325 7.05 -14.20 12.04
C PHE A 325 5.55 -14.46 12.19
N ASP A 326 5.07 -14.53 13.43
CA ASP A 326 3.64 -14.68 13.73
C ASP A 326 2.89 -13.37 13.44
N ILE A 327 1.86 -13.45 12.60
CA ILE A 327 1.03 -12.30 12.27
C ILE A 327 0.27 -11.79 13.49
N HIS A 328 -0.15 -12.69 14.40
CA HIS A 328 -0.96 -12.34 15.56
C HIS A 328 -0.16 -11.59 16.63
N GLU A 329 1.13 -11.89 16.79
CA GLU A 329 2.05 -11.10 17.63
C GLU A 329 2.34 -9.70 17.05
N TRP A 330 2.13 -9.54 15.75
CA TRP A 330 2.28 -8.27 15.06
C TRP A 330 1.04 -7.38 15.15
N ILE A 331 -0.14 -7.91 15.50
CA ILE A 331 -1.36 -7.13 15.71
C ILE A 331 -1.46 -6.65 17.17
N ASP A 332 -1.77 -5.37 17.38
CA ASP A 332 -2.23 -4.85 18.67
C ASP A 332 -3.63 -4.23 18.53
N PRO A 333 -4.67 -4.90 19.03
CA PRO A 333 -6.04 -4.42 18.89
C PRO A 333 -6.44 -3.39 19.95
N ARG A 334 -5.61 -3.12 20.96
CA ARG A 334 -5.97 -2.20 22.05
C ARG A 334 -6.25 -0.77 21.56
N PRO A 335 -5.38 -0.14 20.73
CA PRO A 335 -5.60 1.24 20.31
C PRO A 335 -6.88 1.42 19.48
N LEU A 336 -7.23 0.45 18.64
CA LEU A 336 -8.44 0.52 17.83
C LEU A 336 -9.72 0.44 18.67
N ARG A 337 -9.74 -0.40 19.72
CA ARG A 337 -10.87 -0.45 20.66
C ARG A 337 -11.04 0.85 21.44
N GLU A 338 -9.94 1.44 21.88
CA GLU A 338 -9.93 2.73 22.57
C GLU A 338 -10.42 3.85 21.64
N ALA A 339 -9.97 3.87 20.37
CA ALA A 339 -10.42 4.82 19.36
C ALA A 339 -11.95 4.80 19.15
N SER A 340 -12.53 3.61 19.00
CA SER A 340 -13.99 3.46 18.83
C SER A 340 -14.78 4.00 20.04
N SER A 341 -14.19 3.94 21.24
CA SER A 341 -14.80 4.51 22.45
C SER A 341 -14.78 6.04 22.45
N LEU A 342 -13.72 6.66 21.89
CA LEU A 342 -13.61 8.12 21.73
C LEU A 342 -14.62 8.65 20.71
N SER A 343 -14.83 7.93 19.60
CA SER A 343 -15.78 8.31 18.55
C SER A 343 -17.25 8.23 18.98
N THR A 344 -17.57 7.45 20.01
CA THR A 344 -18.94 7.35 20.55
C THR A 344 -19.24 8.46 21.57
N ALA A 345 -18.20 9.09 22.14
CA ALA A 345 -18.31 10.12 23.17
C ALA A 345 -18.29 11.56 22.63
N ALA A 346 -17.98 11.74 21.34
CA ALA A 346 -17.95 13.01 20.61
C ALA A 346 -19.19 13.14 19.72
#